data_AF-A0A6N8HNK9-F1
#
_entry.id   AF-A0A6N8HNK9-F1
#
_cell.length_a   1.000
_cell.length_b   1.000
_cell.length_c   1.000
_cell.angle_alpha   90.00
_cell.angle_beta   90.00
_cell.angle_gamma   90.00
#
_symmetry.space_group_name_H-M   'P 1'
#
loop_
_entity.id
_entity.type
_entity.pdbx_description
1 polymer ?
#
loop_
_entity_poly.entity_id
_entity_poly.type
_entity_poly.pdbx_seq_one_letter_code
_entity_poly.pdbx_strand_id
1 'polypeptide(L)'
;MMSSLTAAWIVVPIAIVLIWIIWNDKRKWKTVYEVSGGQSDEIQVRYNYLKRQGIQCRVKSFTPSNVKSIGTQSKQIPKQSTTHLQVNKKETDRAYKHLADFNNIR
;
A
#
# COMPACT_ATOMS: atom_id res chain seq x y z
N MET A 1 35.66 -29.67 3.59
CA MET A 1 34.20 -29.73 3.84
C MET A 1 33.86 -28.68 4.89
N MET A 2 33.54 -27.45 4.49
CA MET A 2 33.12 -26.43 5.46
C MET A 2 31.72 -26.79 5.94
N SER A 3 31.62 -27.12 7.23
CA SER A 3 30.44 -27.67 7.88
C SER A 3 29.21 -26.81 7.60
N SER A 4 28.15 -27.45 7.11
CA SER A 4 26.80 -26.88 6.88
C SER A 4 26.25 -26.05 8.05
N LEU A 5 26.73 -26.33 9.27
CA LEU A 5 26.52 -25.53 10.47
C LEU A 5 26.99 -24.08 10.33
N THR A 6 28.15 -23.80 9.72
CA THR A 6 28.66 -22.42 9.58
C THR A 6 27.84 -21.56 8.62
N ALA A 7 27.31 -22.16 7.55
CA ALA A 7 26.44 -21.46 6.61
C ALA A 7 25.08 -21.07 7.23
N ALA A 8 24.51 -21.93 8.08
CA ALA A 8 23.24 -21.65 8.75
C ALA A 8 23.30 -20.42 9.66
N TRP A 9 24.42 -20.23 10.37
CA TRP A 9 24.61 -19.08 11.27
C TRP A 9 24.77 -17.75 10.53
N ILE A 10 25.14 -17.76 9.25
CA ILE A 10 25.21 -16.55 8.41
C ILE A 10 23.85 -16.25 7.78
N VAL A 11 23.10 -17.27 7.37
CA VAL A 11 21.78 -17.09 6.72
C VAL A 11 20.72 -16.59 7.70
N VAL A 12 20.75 -17.03 8.96
CA VAL A 12 19.80 -16.61 10.01
C VAL A 12 19.77 -15.09 10.24
N PRO A 13 20.89 -14.39 10.52
CA PRO A 13 20.87 -12.95 10.73
C PRO A 13 20.43 -12.18 9.48
N ILE A 14 20.80 -12.65 8.29
CA ILE A 14 20.35 -12.05 7.02
C ILE A 14 18.83 -12.15 6.89
N ALA A 15 18.25 -13.33 7.16
CA ALA A 15 16.81 -13.51 7.14
C ALA A 15 16.09 -12.62 8.17
N ILE A 16 16.63 -12.50 9.38
CA ILE A 16 16.09 -11.61 10.43
C ILE A 16 16.10 -10.15 9.97
N VAL A 17 17.21 -9.67 9.40
CA VAL A 17 17.33 -8.29 8.90
C VAL A 17 16.33 -8.04 7.77
N LEU A 18 16.18 -8.97 6.82
CA LEU A 18 15.20 -8.86 5.74
C LEU A 18 13.77 -8.79 6.26
N ILE A 19 13.39 -9.66 7.21
CA ILE A 19 12.07 -9.63 7.85
C ILE A 19 11.85 -8.30 8.56
N TRP A 20 12.87 -7.78 9.25
CA TRP A 20 12.80 -6.52 9.98
C TRP A 20 12.62 -5.31 9.05
N ILE A 21 13.33 -5.29 7.92
CA ILE A 21 13.17 -4.25 6.87
C ILE A 21 11.74 -4.26 6.32
N ILE A 22 11.21 -5.44 5.97
CA ILE A 22 9.86 -5.58 5.42
C ILE A 22 8.79 -5.16 6.45
N TRP A 23 8.98 -5.54 7.72
CA TRP A 23 8.08 -5.14 8.81
C TRP A 23 8.12 -3.64 9.08
N ASN A 24 9.31 -3.05 9.08
CA ASN A 24 9.49 -1.61 9.27
C ASN A 24 8.88 -0.82 8.10
N ASP A 25 8.99 -1.34 6.87
CA ASP A 25 8.32 -0.76 5.71
C ASP A 25 6.79 -0.74 5.93
N LYS A 26 6.19 -1.87 6.34
CA LYS A 26 4.74 -1.94 6.58
C LYS A 26 4.23 -0.94 7.63
N ARG A 27 5.00 -0.65 8.68
CA ARG A 27 4.62 0.33 9.73
C ARG A 27 4.76 1.80 9.29
N LYS A 28 5.41 2.06 8.16
CA LYS A 28 5.62 3.42 7.66
C LYS A 28 4.49 3.92 6.78
N TRP A 29 3.46 3.17 6.44
CA TRP A 29 2.44 3.67 5.51
C TRP A 29 1.18 4.07 6.25
N LYS A 30 0.75 5.32 6.04
CA LYS A 30 -0.48 5.88 6.60
C LYS A 30 -1.44 6.20 5.47
N THR A 31 -2.70 5.81 5.64
CA THR A 31 -3.76 6.13 4.67
C THR A 31 -4.10 7.61 4.78
N VAL A 32 -3.95 8.35 3.68
CA VAL A 32 -4.28 9.79 3.60
C VAL A 32 -5.61 10.03 2.91
N TYR A 33 -6.03 9.10 2.04
CA TYR A 33 -7.30 9.19 1.33
C TYR A 33 -7.85 7.78 1.09
N GLU A 34 -9.17 7.63 1.23
CA GLU A 34 -9.88 6.39 1.03
C GLU A 34 -11.11 6.68 0.20
N VAL A 35 -11.35 5.86 -0.82
CA VAL A 35 -12.58 5.96 -1.60
C VAL A 35 -13.18 4.59 -1.76
N SER A 36 -14.48 4.50 -1.44
CA SER A 36 -15.29 3.30 -1.58
C SER A 36 -16.22 3.48 -2.78
N GLY A 37 -16.12 2.56 -3.75
CA GLY A 37 -17.01 2.52 -4.92
C GLY A 37 -16.56 3.42 -6.08
N GLY A 38 -16.07 2.78 -7.15
CA GLY A 38 -16.04 3.32 -8.53
C GLY A 38 -15.13 4.51 -8.84
N GLN A 39 -14.71 5.32 -7.87
CA GLN A 39 -13.90 6.52 -8.09
C GLN A 39 -12.39 6.22 -8.14
N SER A 40 -12.03 5.21 -8.91
CA SER A 40 -10.63 4.81 -9.17
C SER A 40 -9.83 5.95 -9.81
N ASP A 41 -10.49 6.72 -10.66
CA ASP A 41 -9.88 7.82 -11.43
C ASP A 41 -9.39 8.95 -10.50
N GLU A 42 -10.20 9.35 -9.52
CA GLU A 42 -9.85 10.43 -8.61
C GLU A 42 -8.65 10.06 -7.71
N ILE A 43 -8.57 8.81 -7.26
CA ILE A 43 -7.42 8.30 -6.53
C ILE A 43 -6.16 8.32 -7.41
N GLN A 44 -6.30 7.98 -8.70
CA GLN A 44 -5.19 7.94 -9.63
C GLN A 44 -4.66 9.35 -9.94
N VAL A 45 -5.55 10.34 -10.06
CA VAL A 45 -5.18 11.76 -10.21
C VAL A 45 -4.44 12.26 -8.97
N ARG A 46 -4.99 12.03 -7.76
CA ARG A 46 -4.35 12.43 -6.50
C ARG A 46 -3.00 11.72 -6.29
N TYR A 47 -2.90 10.45 -6.64
CA TYR A 47 -1.65 9.69 -6.64
C TYR A 47 -0.61 10.30 -7.57
N ASN A 48 -0.99 10.63 -8.81
CA ASN A 48 -0.07 11.22 -9.77
C ASN A 48 0.40 12.60 -9.32
N TYR A 49 -0.48 13.40 -8.71
CA TYR A 49 -0.12 14.68 -8.12
C TYR A 49 0.92 14.53 -7.00
N LEU A 50 0.67 13.67 -6.01
CA LEU A 50 1.62 13.41 -4.93
C LEU A 50 2.96 12.86 -5.45
N LYS A 51 2.92 11.98 -6.45
CA LYS A 51 4.11 11.44 -7.08
C LYS A 51 4.95 12.53 -7.77
N ARG A 52 4.31 13.50 -8.44
CA ARG A 52 5.00 14.66 -9.05
C ARG A 52 5.65 15.57 -8.01
N GLN A 53 5.10 15.66 -6.81
CA GLN A 53 5.66 16.40 -5.68
C GLN A 53 6.81 15.65 -4.97
N GLY A 54 7.21 14.48 -5.48
CA GLY A 54 8.28 13.66 -4.92
C GLY A 54 7.88 12.89 -3.65
N ILE A 55 6.59 12.80 -3.35
CA ILE A 55 6.08 12.14 -2.14
C ILE A 55 5.98 10.63 -2.38
N GLN A 56 6.49 9.85 -1.43
CA GLN A 56 6.35 8.39 -1.45
C GLN A 56 4.91 7.98 -1.14
N CYS A 57 4.10 7.81 -2.19
CA CYS A 57 2.72 7.33 -2.13
C CYS A 57 2.58 5.94 -2.77
N ARG A 58 1.59 5.18 -2.32
CA ARG A 58 1.17 3.90 -2.90
C ARG A 58 -0.35 3.79 -2.87
N VAL A 59 -0.92 3.22 -3.91
CA VAL A 59 -2.36 2.92 -3.98
C VAL A 59 -2.55 1.45 -3.63
N LYS A 60 -3.40 1.16 -2.66
CA LYS A 60 -3.76 -0.20 -2.26
C LYS A 60 -5.27 -0.37 -2.41
N SER A 61 -5.67 -1.10 -3.44
CA SER A 61 -7.05 -1.54 -3.60
C SER A 61 -7.30 -2.72 -2.66
N PHE A 62 -8.24 -2.54 -1.75
CA PHE A 62 -8.81 -3.59 -0.94
C PHE A 62 -10.10 -4.05 -1.61
N THR A 63 -9.99 -5.10 -2.42
CA THR A 63 -11.15 -5.89 -2.77
C THR A 63 -11.35 -6.88 -1.63
N PRO A 64 -12.52 -6.90 -0.95
CA PRO A 64 -12.84 -8.00 -0.07
C PRO A 64 -13.00 -9.26 -0.93
N SER A 65 -11.90 -9.93 -1.21
CA SER A 65 -11.89 -11.26 -1.81
C SER A 65 -12.65 -12.16 -0.86
N ASN A 66 -13.78 -12.67 -1.35
CA ASN A 66 -14.60 -13.62 -0.62
C ASN A 66 -13.75 -14.85 -0.31
N VAL A 67 -14.14 -15.55 0.76
CA VAL A 67 -14.39 -17.00 0.74
C VAL A 67 -13.98 -17.66 -0.58
N LYS A 68 -13.06 -18.62 -0.51
CA LYS A 68 -12.76 -19.59 -1.57
C LYS A 68 -14.07 -20.30 -1.98
N SER A 69 -14.90 -19.70 -2.82
CA SER A 69 -16.06 -20.37 -3.41
C SER A 69 -15.54 -21.15 -4.61
N ILE A 70 -15.10 -22.37 -4.32
CA ILE A 70 -15.05 -23.48 -5.25
C ILE A 70 -16.43 -23.54 -5.93
N GLY A 71 -16.47 -23.30 -7.25
CA GLY A 71 -17.61 -23.57 -8.12
C GLY A 71 -18.90 -22.83 -7.76
N THR A 72 -19.16 -21.67 -8.35
CA THR A 72 -20.52 -21.24 -8.70
C THR A 72 -20.46 -20.00 -9.58
N GLN A 73 -21.03 -20.10 -10.78
CA GLN A 73 -21.40 -18.94 -11.59
C GLN A 73 -22.46 -18.15 -10.83
N SER A 74 -22.06 -17.15 -10.04
CA SER A 74 -22.97 -16.22 -9.39
C SER A 74 -22.74 -14.83 -9.93
N LYS A 75 -23.86 -14.21 -10.37
CA LYS A 75 -23.99 -12.83 -10.82
C LYS A 75 -23.06 -11.89 -10.04
N GLN A 76 -22.20 -11.18 -10.76
CA GLN A 76 -21.32 -10.16 -10.22
C GLN A 76 -22.16 -9.01 -9.65
N ILE A 77 -22.51 -9.11 -8.37
CA ILE A 77 -22.81 -7.92 -7.57
C ILE A 77 -21.51 -7.10 -7.54
N PRO A 78 -21.51 -5.81 -7.92
CA PRO A 78 -20.29 -5.00 -7.89
C PRO A 78 -19.85 -4.89 -6.44
N LYS A 79 -18.92 -5.75 -6.03
CA LYS A 79 -18.26 -5.66 -4.74
C LYS A 79 -17.58 -4.30 -4.69
N GLN A 80 -18.10 -3.43 -3.82
CA GLN A 80 -17.50 -2.15 -3.50
C GLN A 80 -16.04 -2.40 -3.11
N SER A 81 -15.14 -2.11 -4.05
CA SER A 81 -13.70 -2.22 -3.84
C SER A 81 -13.26 -0.91 -3.23
N THR A 82 -12.76 -0.95 -2.00
CA THR A 82 -12.25 0.23 -1.32
C THR A 82 -10.82 0.44 -1.75
N THR A 83 -10.48 1.61 -2.27
CA THR A 83 -9.10 1.91 -2.64
C THR A 83 -8.52 2.93 -1.67
N HIS A 84 -7.35 2.59 -1.12
CA HIS A 84 -6.66 3.38 -0.11
C HIS A 84 -5.42 4.00 -0.74
N LEU A 85 -5.33 5.32 -0.74
CA LEU A 85 -4.09 6.05 -1.02
C LEU A 85 -3.30 6.16 0.29
N GLN A 86 -2.15 5.49 0.32
CA GLN A 86 -1.26 5.48 1.46
C GLN A 86 0.02 6.26 1.16
N VAL A 87 0.54 6.97 2.15
CA VAL A 87 1.78 7.74 2.06
C VAL A 87 2.72 7.31 3.17
N ASN A 88 4.03 7.44 2.96
CA ASN A 88 5.01 7.24 4.02
C ASN A 88 4.71 8.18 5.22
N LYS A 89 4.82 7.66 6.43
CA LYS A 89 4.50 8.30 7.71
C LYS A 89 5.35 9.56 7.90
N LYS A 90 6.59 9.52 7.42
CA LYS A 90 7.51 10.66 7.41
C LYS A 90 7.02 11.82 6.55
N GLU A 91 6.31 11.50 5.47
CA GLU A 91 5.87 12.44 4.43
C GLU A 91 4.37 12.75 4.55
N THR A 92 3.71 12.26 5.60
CA THR A 92 2.25 12.38 5.76
C THR A 92 1.81 13.84 5.90
N ASP A 93 2.52 14.65 6.68
CA ASP A 93 2.21 16.07 6.86
C ASP A 93 2.30 16.84 5.53
N ARG A 94 3.38 16.60 4.78
CA ARG A 94 3.57 17.17 3.44
C ARG A 94 2.46 16.74 2.50
N ALA A 95 2.10 15.44 2.49
CA ALA A 95 1.01 14.96 1.65
C ALA A 95 -0.34 15.61 1.98
N TYR A 96 -0.66 15.82 3.25
CA TYR A 96 -1.88 16.55 3.61
C TYR A 96 -1.86 17.99 3.12
N LYS A 97 -0.73 18.70 3.24
CA LYS A 97 -0.59 20.07 2.71
C LYS A 97 -0.81 20.11 1.19
N HIS A 98 -0.16 19.21 0.45
CA HIS A 98 -0.33 19.15 -1.01
C HIS A 98 -1.74 18.72 -1.42
N LEU A 99 -2.39 17.82 -0.69
CA LEU A 99 -3.78 17.44 -0.97
C LEU A 99 -4.76 18.58 -0.66
N ALA A 100 -4.52 19.36 0.40
CA ALA A 100 -5.32 20.53 0.73
C ALA A 100 -5.17 21.63 -0.34
N ASP A 101 -3.95 21.86 -0.79
CA ASP A 101 -3.62 22.77 -1.90
C ASP A 101 -4.30 22.34 -3.21
N PHE A 102 -4.20 21.05 -3.57
CA PHE A 102 -4.89 20.47 -4.72
C PHE A 102 -6.41 20.66 -4.67
N ASN A 103 -7.02 20.61 -3.48
CA ASN A 103 -8.46 20.82 -3.30
C ASN A 103 -8.86 22.31 -3.27
N ASN A 104 -7.92 23.23 -3.03
CA ASN A 104 -8.18 24.67 -3.05
C ASN A 104 -8.13 25.23 -4.48
N ILE A 105 -7.27 24.66 -5.33
CA ILE A 105 -7.04 25.08 -6.72
C ILE A 105 -8.13 24.55 -7.68
N ARG A 106 -8.91 23.54 -7.26
CA ARG A 106 -9.98 22.91 -8.06
C ARG A 106 -11.34 23.45 -7.65
#